data_AF-A0A259TK36-F1
#
_entry.id   AF-A0A259TK36-F1
#
_cell.length_a   1.000
_cell.length_b   1.000
_cell.length_c   1.000
_cell.angle_alpha   90.00
_cell.angle_beta   90.00
_cell.angle_gamma   90.00
#
_symmetry.space_group_name_H-M   'P 1'
#
loop_
_entity.id
_entity.type
_entity.pdbx_description
1 polymer ?
#
loop_
_entity_poly.entity_id
_entity_poly.type
_entity_poly.pdbx_seq_one_letter_code
_entity_poly.pdbx_strand_id
1 'polypeptide(L)'
;MKGVNILAKQSMSTNKTENKEQTQEQKKVRKKLDENMLVSVASNVKGGLIYKSPRSGQVWKFTDFGDEDVMELSELRTMLSSQRSFLEKGWLKVLDQEAVEYLNLARFQKNVVDLDDINHILGQSPEQIKQAIKEANANTKSLIFGFARDKYLVGELRDVHVIKAIEEGLGQKLDPNN
;
A
#
# COMPACT_ATOMS: atom_id res chain seq x y z
N MET A 1 -72.14 -36.09 -25.19
CA MET A 1 -72.88 -34.90 -25.67
C MET A 1 -72.07 -33.67 -25.27
N LYS A 2 -71.57 -32.76 -26.11
CA LYS A 2 -71.57 -32.49 -27.57
C LYS A 2 -70.16 -31.94 -27.87
N GLY A 3 -69.41 -32.48 -28.84
CA GLY A 3 -69.22 -31.88 -30.19
C GLY A 3 -68.00 -30.92 -30.22
N VAL A 4 -66.76 -31.30 -30.57
CA VAL A 4 -66.12 -31.66 -31.87
C VAL A 4 -65.65 -30.46 -32.75
N ASN A 5 -64.43 -30.61 -33.30
CA ASN A 5 -63.76 -29.96 -34.46
C ASN A 5 -62.74 -28.83 -34.18
N ILE A 6 -61.41 -29.00 -34.38
CA ILE A 6 -60.54 -29.46 -35.51
C ILE A 6 -60.17 -28.34 -36.50
N LEU A 7 -58.90 -28.39 -36.94
CA LEU A 7 -58.15 -27.70 -38.01
C LEU A 7 -57.31 -26.51 -37.54
N ALA A 8 -56.04 -26.33 -37.91
CA ALA A 8 -55.01 -27.00 -38.72
C ALA A 8 -53.78 -26.05 -38.62
N LYS A 9 -52.50 -26.35 -38.81
CA LYS A 9 -51.78 -27.31 -39.65
C LYS A 9 -50.29 -27.21 -39.23
N GLN A 10 -49.56 -28.28 -39.55
CA GLN A 10 -48.12 -28.52 -39.35
C GLN A 10 -47.19 -27.43 -39.91
N SER A 11 -46.00 -27.25 -39.30
CA SER A 11 -44.74 -27.70 -39.93
C SER A 11 -43.51 -27.63 -38.99
N MET A 12 -42.88 -28.79 -38.83
CA MET A 12 -41.43 -29.08 -38.86
C MET A 12 -40.43 -28.31 -37.97
N SER A 13 -39.89 -29.07 -37.00
CA SER A 13 -38.47 -29.25 -36.66
C SER A 13 -37.43 -28.50 -37.50
N THR A 14 -36.56 -27.69 -36.89
CA THR A 14 -35.14 -28.03 -36.64
C THR A 14 -34.35 -26.87 -36.00
N ASN A 15 -33.64 -27.20 -34.93
CA ASN A 15 -32.28 -26.78 -34.55
C ASN A 15 -31.79 -25.32 -34.70
N LYS A 16 -31.40 -24.80 -33.51
CA LYS A 16 -30.06 -24.31 -33.18
C LYS A 16 -29.66 -22.96 -33.78
N THR A 17 -29.66 -21.91 -32.95
CA THR A 17 -28.54 -20.97 -32.89
C THR A 17 -28.46 -20.35 -31.50
N GLU A 18 -27.27 -20.47 -30.92
CA GLU A 18 -26.82 -19.87 -29.67
C GLU A 18 -27.00 -18.36 -29.68
N ASN A 19 -27.71 -17.83 -28.68
CA ASN A 19 -27.69 -16.40 -28.40
C ASN A 19 -26.48 -16.13 -27.50
N LYS A 20 -25.37 -15.69 -28.11
CA LYS A 20 -24.25 -15.12 -27.36
C LYS A 20 -24.71 -13.81 -26.74
N GLU A 21 -25.05 -13.86 -25.46
CA GLU A 21 -25.06 -12.66 -24.62
C GLU A 21 -23.63 -12.13 -24.54
N GLN A 22 -23.34 -11.13 -25.37
CA GLN A 22 -22.18 -10.27 -25.20
C GLN A 22 -22.42 -9.43 -23.95
N THR A 23 -21.88 -9.87 -22.82
CA THR A 23 -21.70 -9.02 -21.64
C THR A 23 -20.73 -7.90 -22.04
N GLN A 24 -21.27 -6.75 -22.44
CA GLN A 24 -20.48 -5.54 -22.63
C GLN A 24 -19.94 -5.14 -21.26
N GLU A 25 -18.68 -5.47 -20.98
CA GLU A 25 -17.94 -4.87 -19.88
C GLU A 25 -17.95 -3.36 -20.09
N GLN A 26 -18.82 -2.66 -19.37
CA GLN A 26 -18.82 -1.21 -19.31
C GLN A 26 -17.46 -0.78 -18.79
N LYS A 27 -16.63 -0.26 -19.71
CA LYS A 27 -15.33 0.32 -19.41
C LYS A 27 -15.57 1.45 -18.40
N LYS A 28 -15.30 1.19 -17.11
CA LYS A 28 -15.37 2.22 -16.04
C LYS A 28 -14.56 3.42 -16.51
N VAL A 29 -15.25 4.49 -16.92
CA VAL A 29 -14.59 5.76 -17.23
C VAL A 29 -13.99 6.24 -15.92
N ARG A 30 -12.66 6.31 -15.85
CA ARG A 30 -11.98 6.83 -14.66
C ARG A 30 -12.44 8.27 -14.46
N LYS A 31 -13.12 8.53 -13.35
CA LYS A 31 -13.50 9.88 -12.93
C LYS A 31 -12.22 10.72 -12.89
N LYS A 32 -12.23 11.86 -13.57
CA LYS A 32 -11.10 12.80 -13.54
C LYS A 32 -11.14 13.52 -12.19
N LEU A 33 -10.08 13.39 -11.40
CA LEU A 33 -9.93 14.15 -10.17
C LEU A 33 -9.39 15.55 -10.47
N ASP A 34 -9.71 16.51 -9.61
CA ASP A 34 -9.11 17.83 -9.65
C ASP A 34 -7.64 17.73 -9.24
N GLU A 35 -6.73 18.24 -10.07
CA GLU A 35 -5.29 18.18 -9.78
C GLU A 35 -4.90 19.12 -8.61
N ASN A 36 -5.75 20.09 -8.26
CA ASN A 36 -5.55 20.99 -7.12
C ASN A 36 -6.14 20.44 -5.82
N MET A 37 -6.79 19.27 -5.83
CA MET A 37 -7.32 18.69 -4.60
C MET A 37 -6.18 18.41 -3.62
N LEU A 38 -6.39 18.74 -2.36
CA LEU A 38 -5.45 18.45 -1.29
C LEU A 38 -5.61 16.99 -0.87
N VAL A 39 -4.48 16.28 -0.84
CA VAL A 39 -4.36 14.88 -0.49
C VAL A 39 -3.51 14.77 0.77
N SER A 40 -4.06 14.14 1.80
CA SER A 40 -3.32 13.85 3.03
C SER A 40 -2.24 12.80 2.78
N VAL A 41 -1.05 13.06 3.28
CA VAL A 41 0.12 12.18 3.21
C VAL A 41 0.78 12.08 4.56
N ALA A 42 1.51 10.99 4.80
CA ALA A 42 2.30 10.79 5.99
C ALA A 42 3.71 10.31 5.67
N SER A 43 4.68 10.74 6.46
CA SER A 43 6.01 10.15 6.47
C SER A 43 5.96 8.72 6.96
N ASN A 44 6.68 7.85 6.26
CA ASN A 44 6.84 6.44 6.61
C ASN A 44 8.33 6.09 6.79
N VAL A 45 9.11 7.04 7.26
CA VAL A 45 10.54 6.86 7.59
C VAL A 45 10.80 7.42 8.98
N LYS A 46 11.78 6.87 9.68
CA LYS A 46 12.26 7.42 10.94
C LYS A 46 13.41 8.39 10.72
N GLY A 47 13.44 9.51 11.42
CA GLY A 47 14.54 10.50 11.33
C GLY A 47 14.39 11.54 10.21
N GLY A 48 13.16 11.81 9.80
CA GLY A 48 12.78 12.92 8.93
C GLY A 48 12.79 12.60 7.43
N LEU A 49 11.87 13.25 6.72
CA LEU A 49 11.70 13.11 5.27
C LEU A 49 11.54 14.48 4.65
N ILE A 50 12.33 14.78 3.62
CA ILE A 50 12.24 16.06 2.90
C ILE A 50 11.95 15.78 1.44
N TYR A 51 10.81 16.26 0.96
CA TYR A 51 10.50 16.30 -0.46
C TYR A 51 10.60 17.74 -0.97
N LYS A 52 11.37 17.95 -2.04
CA LYS A 52 11.41 19.23 -2.77
C LYS A 52 10.85 19.01 -4.15
N SER A 53 9.75 19.68 -4.48
CA SER A 53 9.14 19.59 -5.79
C SER A 53 10.04 20.21 -6.86
N PRO A 54 10.37 19.48 -7.94
CA PRO A 54 11.10 20.04 -9.07
C PRO A 54 10.19 20.92 -9.93
N ARG A 55 8.86 20.82 -9.79
CA ARG A 55 7.87 21.59 -10.56
C ARG A 55 7.63 22.96 -9.95
N SER A 56 7.29 23.01 -8.66
CA SER A 56 6.89 24.23 -7.97
C SER A 56 7.99 24.83 -7.08
N GLY A 57 9.05 24.05 -6.77
CA GLY A 57 10.06 24.43 -5.79
C GLY A 57 9.60 24.32 -4.34
N GLN A 58 8.34 23.97 -4.08
CA GLN A 58 7.79 23.77 -2.75
C GLN A 58 8.51 22.64 -2.01
N VAL A 59 8.61 22.78 -0.69
CA VAL A 59 9.32 21.84 0.17
C VAL A 59 8.36 21.35 1.25
N TRP A 60 8.24 20.04 1.36
CA TRP A 60 7.57 19.35 2.46
C TRP A 60 8.65 18.78 3.37
N LYS A 61 8.50 19.00 4.68
CA LYS A 61 9.43 18.53 5.70
C LYS A 61 8.64 17.80 6.76
N PHE A 62 8.84 16.49 6.83
CA PHE A 62 8.34 15.65 7.91
C PHE A 62 9.48 15.43 8.90
N THR A 63 9.19 15.56 10.19
CA THR A 63 10.17 15.47 11.27
C THR A 63 10.48 14.01 11.60
N ASP A 64 9.46 13.16 11.59
CA ASP A 64 9.63 11.74 11.90
C ASP A 64 8.56 10.85 11.23
N PHE A 65 8.55 9.57 11.59
CA PHE A 65 7.53 8.61 11.18
C PHE A 65 6.14 9.07 11.64
N GLY A 66 5.15 8.97 10.74
CA GLY A 66 3.76 9.31 11.04
C GLY A 66 3.44 10.80 11.00
N ASP A 67 4.42 11.69 10.86
CA ASP A 67 4.14 13.10 10.60
C ASP A 67 3.32 13.24 9.31
N GLU A 68 2.22 13.99 9.41
CA GLU A 68 1.28 14.21 8.33
C GLU A 68 1.40 15.61 7.73
N ASP A 69 1.08 15.73 6.45
CA ASP A 69 0.91 17.00 5.76
C ASP A 69 -0.05 16.81 4.57
N VAL A 70 -0.35 17.88 3.86
CA VAL A 70 -1.19 17.87 2.66
C VAL A 70 -0.39 18.25 1.42
N MET A 71 -0.67 17.56 0.32
CA MET A 71 -0.07 17.83 -1.00
C MET A 71 -1.17 17.94 -2.05
N GLU A 72 -1.02 18.83 -3.03
CA GLU A 72 -1.88 18.77 -4.22
C GLU A 72 -1.70 17.43 -4.95
N LEU A 73 -2.77 16.91 -5.54
CA LEU A 73 -2.71 15.72 -6.39
C LEU A 73 -1.71 15.89 -7.54
N SER A 74 -1.58 17.10 -8.07
CA SER A 74 -0.60 17.49 -9.09
C SER A 74 0.85 17.28 -8.62
N GLU A 75 1.12 17.49 -7.33
CA GLU A 75 2.44 17.30 -6.71
C GLU A 75 2.75 15.82 -6.50
N LEU A 76 1.75 15.01 -6.11
CA LEU A 76 1.91 13.55 -6.05
C LEU A 76 2.17 12.94 -7.43
N ARG A 77 1.52 13.46 -8.47
CA ARG A 77 1.81 13.07 -9.86
C ARG A 77 3.24 13.44 -10.25
N THR A 78 3.69 14.65 -9.89
CA THR A 78 5.06 15.11 -10.12
C THR A 78 6.08 14.24 -9.40
N MET A 79 5.81 13.87 -8.15
CA MET A 79 6.63 12.96 -7.36
C MET A 79 6.73 11.58 -8.04
N LEU A 80 5.60 11.04 -8.51
CA LEU A 80 5.55 9.75 -9.21
C LEU A 80 6.41 9.71 -10.49
N SER A 81 6.53 10.84 -11.19
CA SER A 81 7.33 10.95 -12.41
C SER A 81 8.80 11.30 -12.17
N SER A 82 9.10 12.15 -11.18
CA SER A 82 10.45 12.73 -10.99
C SER A 82 11.24 12.12 -9.84
N GLN A 83 10.57 11.74 -8.76
CA GLN A 83 11.18 11.26 -7.52
C GLN A 83 10.42 10.05 -6.99
N ARG A 84 10.21 9.06 -7.87
CA ARG A 84 9.37 7.88 -7.61
C ARG A 84 9.72 7.12 -6.34
N SER A 85 10.99 7.16 -5.89
CA SER A 85 11.46 6.48 -4.69
C SER A 85 10.64 6.81 -3.43
N PHE A 86 10.09 8.03 -3.32
CA PHE A 86 9.23 8.38 -2.18
C PHE A 86 8.04 7.43 -2.04
N LEU A 87 7.43 7.05 -3.17
CA LEU A 87 6.28 6.15 -3.20
C LEU A 87 6.74 4.69 -3.29
N GLU A 88 7.64 4.38 -4.23
CA GLU A 88 8.05 3.02 -4.54
C GLU A 88 8.79 2.33 -3.39
N LYS A 89 9.63 3.05 -2.65
CA LYS A 89 10.33 2.53 -1.47
C LYS A 89 9.49 2.64 -0.19
N GLY A 90 8.25 3.13 -0.30
CA GLY A 90 7.34 3.29 0.83
C GLY A 90 7.83 4.34 1.84
N TRP A 91 8.51 5.40 1.41
CA TRP A 91 8.94 6.49 2.30
C TRP A 91 7.81 7.45 2.64
N LEU A 92 6.85 7.61 1.72
CA LEU A 92 5.67 8.44 1.90
C LEU A 92 4.41 7.58 1.71
N LYS A 93 3.50 7.64 2.69
CA LYS A 93 2.17 7.04 2.64
C LYS A 93 1.18 8.07 2.09
N VAL A 94 0.34 7.64 1.15
CA VAL A 94 -0.79 8.46 0.68
C VAL A 94 -2.03 7.96 1.41
N LEU A 95 -2.67 8.83 2.17
CA LEU A 95 -3.78 8.47 3.08
C LEU A 95 -5.14 8.51 2.38
N ASP A 96 -5.25 9.21 1.24
CA ASP A 96 -6.47 9.28 0.45
C ASP A 96 -6.55 8.12 -0.57
N GLN A 97 -7.56 7.27 -0.39
CA GLN A 97 -7.79 6.11 -1.24
C GLN A 97 -8.22 6.49 -2.67
N GLU A 98 -8.98 7.58 -2.88
CA GLU A 98 -9.38 8.04 -4.21
C GLU A 98 -8.13 8.48 -5.00
N ALA A 99 -7.19 9.17 -4.34
CA ALA A 99 -5.91 9.55 -4.93
C ALA A 99 -5.02 8.33 -5.23
N VAL A 100 -4.95 7.35 -4.33
CA VAL A 100 -4.22 6.09 -4.53
C VAL A 100 -4.73 5.34 -5.76
N GLU A 101 -6.04 5.23 -5.92
CA GLU A 101 -6.66 4.56 -7.07
C GLU A 101 -6.42 5.33 -8.37
N TYR A 102 -6.65 6.65 -8.33
CA TYR A 102 -6.51 7.51 -9.51
C TYR A 102 -5.08 7.56 -10.05
N LEU A 103 -4.08 7.67 -9.17
CA LEU A 103 -2.66 7.65 -9.53
C LEU A 103 -2.10 6.22 -9.67
N ASN A 104 -2.92 5.19 -9.48
CA ASN A 104 -2.54 3.79 -9.53
C ASN A 104 -1.35 3.48 -8.59
N LEU A 105 -1.43 3.93 -7.34
CA LEU A 105 -0.36 3.79 -6.33
C LEU A 105 -0.50 2.52 -5.48
N ALA A 106 -1.58 1.75 -5.64
CA ALA A 106 -1.85 0.54 -4.86
C ALA A 106 -0.66 -0.44 -4.84
N ARG A 107 0.04 -0.58 -5.98
CA ARG A 107 1.24 -1.44 -6.09
C ARG A 107 2.42 -1.00 -5.20
N PHE A 108 2.45 0.26 -4.80
CA PHE A 108 3.49 0.82 -3.94
C PHE A 108 3.05 0.88 -2.48
N GLN A 109 1.74 1.04 -2.22
CA GLN A 109 1.22 1.06 -0.85
C GLN A 109 1.48 -0.24 -0.09
N LYS A 110 1.66 -1.38 -0.78
CA LYS A 110 2.11 -2.65 -0.16
C LYS A 110 3.48 -2.58 0.54
N ASN A 111 4.29 -1.56 0.24
CA ASN A 111 5.62 -1.36 0.80
C ASN A 111 5.59 -0.43 2.03
N VAL A 112 4.43 0.14 2.34
CA VAL A 112 4.18 0.97 3.51
C VAL A 112 3.68 0.07 4.64
N VAL A 113 4.11 0.35 5.87
CA VAL A 113 3.73 -0.36 7.08
C VAL A 113 3.39 0.68 8.13
N ASP A 114 2.39 0.44 8.97
CA ASP A 114 2.10 1.32 10.09
C ASP A 114 2.77 0.87 11.39
N LEU A 115 2.55 1.62 12.47
CA LEU A 115 3.14 1.31 13.77
C LEU A 115 2.62 -0.02 14.34
N ASP A 116 1.38 -0.38 14.02
CA ASP A 116 0.77 -1.63 14.49
C ASP A 116 1.38 -2.83 13.77
N ASP A 117 1.64 -2.72 12.46
CA ASP A 117 2.40 -3.72 11.70
C ASP A 117 3.78 -3.96 12.33
N ILE A 118 4.51 -2.88 12.67
CA ILE A 118 5.82 -2.99 13.30
C ILE A 118 5.72 -3.62 14.68
N ASN A 119 4.80 -3.16 15.53
CA ASN A 119 4.62 -3.72 16.87
C ASN A 119 4.22 -5.20 16.82
N HIS A 120 3.38 -5.57 15.87
CA HIS A 120 3.02 -6.96 15.64
C HIS A 120 4.24 -7.80 15.27
N ILE A 121 5.07 -7.34 14.33
CA ILE A 121 6.34 -8.03 13.99
C ILE A 121 7.22 -8.19 15.24
N LEU A 122 7.41 -7.14 16.02
CA LEU A 122 8.27 -7.19 17.22
C LEU A 122 7.71 -8.09 18.34
N GLY A 123 6.42 -8.41 18.31
CA GLY A 123 5.76 -9.32 19.25
C GLY A 123 5.73 -10.79 18.81
N GLN A 124 6.25 -11.12 17.63
CA GLN A 124 6.26 -12.48 17.09
C GLN A 124 7.41 -13.36 17.64
N SER A 125 7.40 -14.65 17.30
CA SER A 125 8.50 -15.55 17.66
C SER A 125 9.81 -15.17 16.94
N PRO A 126 10.98 -15.54 17.48
CA PRO A 126 12.28 -15.29 16.84
C PRO A 126 12.34 -15.74 15.37
N GLU A 127 11.75 -16.88 15.03
CA GLU A 127 11.71 -17.43 13.66
C GLU A 127 10.83 -16.59 12.75
N GLN A 128 9.65 -16.18 13.23
CA GLN A 128 8.72 -15.33 12.51
C GLN A 128 9.32 -13.94 12.24
N ILE A 129 10.02 -13.37 13.22
CA ILE A 129 10.74 -12.10 13.08
C ILE A 129 11.81 -12.20 11.98
N LYS A 130 12.63 -13.25 12.00
CA LYS A 130 13.65 -13.47 10.95
C LYS A 130 13.02 -13.57 9.57
N GLN A 131 11.87 -14.25 9.45
CA GLN A 131 11.15 -14.36 8.20
C GLN A 131 10.58 -13.00 7.75
N ALA A 132 9.94 -12.25 8.64
CA ALA A 132 9.41 -10.92 8.36
C ALA A 132 10.53 -9.96 7.89
N ILE A 133 11.68 -9.98 8.56
CA ILE A 133 12.85 -9.19 8.15
C ILE A 133 13.35 -9.63 6.77
N LYS A 134 13.37 -10.92 6.46
CA LYS A 134 13.82 -11.42 5.15
C LYS A 134 12.96 -10.91 4.00
N GLU A 135 11.64 -10.85 4.20
CA GLU A 135 10.66 -10.41 3.21
C GLU A 135 10.51 -8.88 3.13
N ALA A 136 10.86 -8.18 4.21
CA ALA A 136 10.76 -6.73 4.30
C ALA A 136 11.64 -6.00 3.29
N ASN A 137 11.08 -4.91 2.74
CA ASN A 137 11.86 -3.96 1.94
C ASN A 137 12.85 -3.17 2.82
N ALA A 138 13.76 -2.44 2.18
CA ALA A 138 14.80 -1.69 2.90
C ALA A 138 14.23 -0.67 3.90
N ASN A 139 13.14 0.01 3.56
CA ASN A 139 12.53 1.00 4.45
C ASN A 139 11.89 0.33 5.68
N THR A 140 11.11 -0.74 5.48
CA THR A 140 10.52 -1.53 6.57
C THR A 140 11.60 -2.09 7.49
N LYS A 141 12.74 -2.56 6.97
CA LYS A 141 13.89 -2.99 7.79
C LYS A 141 14.42 -1.86 8.67
N SER A 142 14.57 -0.65 8.11
CA SER A 142 14.98 0.53 8.87
C SER A 142 13.97 0.92 9.95
N LEU A 143 12.67 0.80 9.68
CA LEU A 143 11.62 1.02 10.69
C LEU A 143 11.68 -0.03 11.80
N ILE A 144 11.76 -1.32 11.46
CA ILE A 144 11.91 -2.42 12.44
C ILE A 144 13.11 -2.14 13.34
N PHE A 145 14.28 -1.82 12.77
CA PHE A 145 15.47 -1.47 13.54
C PHE A 145 15.23 -0.28 14.46
N GLY A 146 14.69 0.81 13.90
CA GLY A 146 14.48 2.05 14.62
C GLY A 146 13.56 1.88 15.83
N PHE A 147 12.43 1.20 15.66
CA PHE A 147 11.47 0.97 16.73
C PHE A 147 11.95 -0.10 17.72
N ALA A 148 12.60 -1.18 17.25
CA ALA A 148 13.21 -2.17 18.14
C ALA A 148 14.28 -1.54 19.03
N ARG A 149 15.10 -0.64 18.47
CA ARG A 149 16.14 0.06 19.21
C ARG A 149 15.57 1.01 20.24
N ASP A 150 14.53 1.78 19.93
CA ASP A 150 13.87 2.62 20.94
C ASP A 150 13.36 1.77 22.10
N LYS A 151 12.64 0.68 21.79
CA LYS A 151 12.10 -0.25 22.78
C LYS A 151 13.20 -0.91 23.61
N TYR A 152 14.34 -1.24 23.00
CA TYR A 152 15.51 -1.75 23.72
C TYR A 152 16.06 -0.71 24.71
N LEU A 153 16.27 0.53 24.24
CA LEU A 153 16.85 1.61 25.04
C LEU A 153 15.97 2.01 26.23
N VAL A 154 14.65 1.99 26.08
CA VAL A 154 13.71 2.25 27.19
C VAL A 154 13.42 1.01 28.04
N GLY A 155 14.00 -0.14 27.70
CA GLY A 155 13.85 -1.39 28.44
C GLY A 155 12.49 -2.08 28.27
N GLU A 156 11.76 -1.81 27.20
CA GLU A 156 10.54 -2.52 26.81
C GLU A 156 10.85 -3.83 26.06
N LEU A 157 11.92 -3.86 25.28
CA LEU A 157 12.37 -5.05 24.56
C LEU A 157 13.47 -5.76 25.37
N ARG A 158 13.13 -6.85 26.06
CA ARG A 158 14.04 -7.58 26.99
C ARG A 158 14.32 -9.03 26.63
N ASP A 159 13.52 -9.64 25.74
CA ASP A 159 13.74 -11.03 25.36
C ASP A 159 15.02 -11.16 24.51
N VAL A 160 16.02 -11.84 25.06
CA VAL A 160 17.34 -12.02 24.43
C VAL A 160 17.26 -12.77 23.10
N HIS A 161 16.32 -13.71 22.94
CA HIS A 161 16.15 -14.46 21.69
C HIS A 161 15.53 -13.57 20.61
N VAL A 162 14.56 -12.74 20.98
CA VAL A 162 13.96 -11.75 20.08
C VAL A 162 15.00 -10.72 19.65
N ILE A 163 15.76 -10.16 20.60
CA ILE A 163 16.83 -9.20 20.31
C ILE A 163 17.84 -9.82 19.33
N LYS A 164 18.35 -11.02 19.61
CA LYS A 164 19.27 -11.72 18.70
C LYS A 164 18.68 -11.95 17.32
N ALA A 165 17.39 -12.33 17.24
CA ALA A 165 16.73 -12.55 15.97
C ALA A 165 16.65 -11.28 15.12
N ILE A 166 16.35 -10.14 15.74
CA ILE A 166 16.34 -8.82 15.09
C ILE A 166 17.74 -8.46 14.62
N GLU A 167 18.74 -8.56 15.51
CA GLU A 167 20.13 -8.18 15.19
C GLU A 167 20.75 -9.04 14.10
N GLU A 168 20.55 -10.36 14.15
CA GLU A 168 21.01 -11.30 13.12
C GLU A 168 20.29 -11.07 11.80
N GLY A 169 18.96 -10.85 11.83
CA GLY A 169 18.16 -10.62 10.64
C GLY A 169 18.52 -9.32 9.92
N LEU A 170 18.90 -8.28 10.67
CA LEU A 170 19.23 -6.96 10.14
C LEU A 170 20.74 -6.73 9.96
N GLY A 171 21.58 -7.60 10.54
CA GLY A 171 23.04 -7.47 10.54
C GLY A 171 23.54 -6.26 11.34
N GLN A 172 22.78 -5.80 12.34
CA GLN A 172 23.05 -4.57 13.10
C GLN A 172 22.71 -4.76 14.58
N LYS A 173 23.50 -4.16 15.49
CA LYS A 173 23.25 -4.20 16.94
C LYS A 173 22.24 -3.16 17.38
N LEU A 174 21.35 -3.53 18.31
CA LEU A 174 20.41 -2.59 18.93
C LEU A 174 21.10 -1.72 19.99
N ASP A 175 22.07 -2.29 20.69
CA ASP A 175 22.90 -1.57 21.64
C ASP A 175 23.97 -0.74 20.91
N PRO A 176 24.01 0.59 21.07
CA PRO A 176 25.07 1.42 20.49
C PRO A 176 26.45 1.25 21.14
N ASN A 177 26.53 0.66 22.33
CA ASN A 177 27.75 0.61 23.13
C ASN A 177 28.50 -0.73 23.04
N ASN A 178 28.06 -1.65 22.18
CA ASN A 178 28.57 -3.01 22.08
C ASN A 178 29.04 -3.34 20.65
#